data_AF-A0A961MWQ6-F1
#
_entry.id   AF-A0A961MWQ6-F1
#
_cell.length_a   1.000
_cell.length_b   1.000
_cell.length_c   1.000
_cell.angle_alpha   90.00
_cell.angle_beta   90.00
_cell.angle_gamma   90.00
#
_symmetry.space_group_name_H-M   'P 1'
#
loop_
_entity.id
_entity.type
_entity.pdbx_description
1 polymer ?
#
loop_
_entity_poly.entity_id
_entity_poly.type
_entity_poly.pdbx_seq_one_letter_code
_entity_poly.pdbx_strand_id
1 'polypeptide(L)'
;WLLSHAPENSDSEFTWENFQASVNKDLADVLGNLVSRVTKFCRSKFGEVVPEGGAYGPRESQLIADLTARIRAYEALMEAMEVRKSAAELRAIWVLGNEYLQEAAPWSTFKTDPAQAAAQVRLALNLIRLYAVLSQPFVPDAAQTMMAALACEDWSWPSDVGPALAILPPGQAFVTPEVLFAKITDDQREDWQSRFAGVRT
;
A
#
# COMPACT_ATOMS: atom_id res chain seq x y z
N TRP A 1 -13.30 -1.67 -5.57
CA TRP A 1 -13.75 -2.50 -6.71
C TRP A 1 -14.53 -1.69 -7.73
N LEU A 2 -15.63 -1.02 -7.35
CA LEU A 2 -16.44 -0.25 -8.30
C LEU A 2 -15.61 0.79 -9.09
N LEU A 3 -14.79 1.60 -8.42
CA LEU A 3 -13.90 2.56 -9.10
C LEU A 3 -12.86 1.89 -10.01
N SER A 4 -12.36 0.71 -9.64
CA SER A 4 -11.40 -0.05 -10.46
C SER A 4 -12.04 -0.83 -11.61
N HIS A 5 -13.37 -0.87 -11.67
CA HIS A 5 -14.18 -1.51 -12.71
C HIS A 5 -15.24 -0.55 -13.25
N ALA A 6 -14.98 0.76 -13.20
CA ALA A 6 -15.92 1.76 -13.66
C ALA A 6 -16.20 1.58 -15.16
N PRO A 7 -17.48 1.57 -15.60
CA PRO A 7 -17.84 1.44 -17.00
C PRO A 7 -17.62 2.76 -17.74
N GLU A 8 -16.37 3.04 -18.13
CA GLU A 8 -16.00 4.29 -18.81
C GLU A 8 -16.28 4.25 -20.32
N ASN A 9 -16.06 3.10 -20.97
CA ASN A 9 -16.21 2.94 -22.43
C ASN A 9 -17.10 1.75 -22.83
N SER A 10 -17.48 0.91 -21.87
CA SER A 10 -18.33 -0.27 -22.08
C SER A 10 -18.90 -0.71 -20.73
N ASP A 11 -20.02 -1.44 -20.76
CA ASP A 11 -20.64 -2.02 -19.57
C ASP A 11 -19.65 -2.89 -18.79
N SER A 12 -19.79 -2.87 -17.47
CA SER A 12 -19.01 -3.70 -16.55
C SER A 12 -19.96 -4.59 -15.75
N GLU A 13 -19.70 -5.89 -15.77
CA GLU A 13 -20.50 -6.87 -15.04
C GLU A 13 -19.92 -7.08 -13.64
N PHE A 14 -20.78 -6.98 -12.63
CA PHE A 14 -20.43 -7.34 -11.26
C PHE A 14 -20.63 -8.84 -11.06
N THR A 15 -19.58 -9.52 -10.61
CA THR A 15 -19.68 -10.89 -10.08
C THR A 15 -19.06 -10.94 -8.68
N TRP A 16 -19.65 -11.73 -7.79
CA TRP A 16 -19.16 -11.88 -6.42
C TRP A 16 -17.76 -12.52 -6.39
N GLU A 17 -17.47 -13.41 -7.33
CA GLU A 17 -16.18 -14.05 -7.53
C GLU A 17 -15.11 -13.03 -7.93
N ASN A 18 -15.39 -12.15 -8.89
CA ASN A 18 -14.43 -11.12 -9.28
C ASN A 18 -14.25 -10.08 -8.17
N PHE A 19 -15.33 -9.72 -7.47
CA PHE A 19 -15.26 -8.84 -6.31
C PHE A 19 -14.34 -9.39 -5.22
N GLN A 20 -14.56 -10.64 -4.80
CA GLN A 20 -13.74 -11.35 -3.83
C GLN A 20 -12.29 -11.41 -4.26
N ALA A 21 -12.03 -11.89 -5.48
CA ALA A 21 -10.68 -12.07 -6.00
C ALA A 21 -9.90 -10.75 -6.06
N SER A 22 -10.53 -9.69 -6.56
CA SER A 22 -9.93 -8.36 -6.67
C SER A 22 -9.64 -7.74 -5.29
N VAL A 23 -10.59 -7.79 -4.35
CA VAL A 23 -10.39 -7.26 -2.99
C VAL A 23 -9.26 -8.01 -2.28
N ASN A 24 -9.28 -9.34 -2.33
CA ASN A 24 -8.27 -10.15 -1.64
C ASN A 24 -6.89 -9.93 -2.25
N LYS A 25 -6.78 -9.95 -3.59
CA LYS A 25 -5.50 -9.84 -4.27
C LYS A 25 -4.89 -8.45 -4.15
N ASP A 26 -5.68 -7.39 -4.33
CA ASP A 26 -5.13 -6.04 -4.45
C ASP A 26 -5.06 -5.32 -3.11
N LEU A 27 -6.10 -5.46 -2.28
CA LEU A 27 -6.14 -4.78 -0.99
C LEU A 27 -5.47 -5.61 0.09
N ALA A 28 -5.91 -6.86 0.29
CA ALA A 28 -5.37 -7.68 1.37
C ALA A 28 -3.93 -8.17 1.09
N ASP A 29 -3.67 -8.72 -0.09
CA ASP A 29 -2.40 -9.39 -0.41
C ASP A 29 -1.27 -8.46 -0.85
N VAL A 30 -1.57 -7.27 -1.38
CA VAL A 30 -0.57 -6.28 -1.80
C VAL A 30 -0.42 -5.16 -0.77
N LEU A 31 -1.44 -4.32 -0.57
CA LEU A 31 -1.33 -3.16 0.32
C LEU A 31 -1.32 -3.57 1.81
N GLY A 32 -2.34 -4.29 2.26
CA GLY A 32 -2.49 -4.70 3.66
C GLY A 32 -1.36 -5.62 4.14
N ASN A 33 -0.91 -6.55 3.29
CA ASN A 33 0.20 -7.45 3.58
C ASN A 33 1.51 -6.68 3.80
N LEU A 34 1.82 -5.68 2.96
CA LEU A 34 3.01 -4.85 3.12
C LEU A 34 2.98 -4.12 4.46
N VAL A 35 1.87 -3.44 4.78
CA VAL A 35 1.69 -2.71 6.05
C VAL A 35 1.91 -3.64 7.24
N SER A 36 1.23 -4.79 7.25
CA SER A 36 1.34 -5.79 8.31
C SER A 36 2.77 -6.34 8.46
N ARG A 37 3.43 -6.71 7.37
CA ARG A 37 4.78 -7.30 7.40
C ARG A 37 5.82 -6.31 7.91
N VAL A 38 5.80 -5.09 7.40
CA VAL A 38 6.78 -4.05 7.74
C VAL A 38 6.63 -3.63 9.20
N THR A 39 5.42 -3.29 9.63
CA THR A 39 5.17 -2.82 11.01
C THR A 39 5.47 -3.90 12.05
N LYS A 40 5.04 -5.16 11.83
CA LYS A 40 5.34 -6.28 12.72
C LYS A 40 6.83 -6.59 12.77
N PHE A 41 7.51 -6.57 11.64
CA PHE A 41 8.95 -6.82 11.60
C PHE A 41 9.72 -5.71 12.33
N CYS A 42 9.38 -4.44 12.07
CA CYS A 42 9.97 -3.31 12.76
C CYS A 42 9.78 -3.44 14.27
N ARG A 43 8.53 -3.66 14.72
CA ARG A 43 8.23 -3.89 16.14
C ARG A 43 9.07 -5.00 16.75
N SER A 44 9.23 -6.12 16.04
CA SER A 44 9.96 -7.28 16.55
C SER A 44 11.48 -7.07 16.64
N LYS A 45 12.08 -6.28 15.73
CA LYS A 45 13.55 -6.19 15.57
C LYS A 45 14.16 -4.86 15.99
N PHE A 46 13.39 -3.79 15.86
CA PHE A 46 13.82 -2.42 16.12
C PHE A 46 12.94 -1.69 17.14
N GLY A 47 11.83 -2.30 17.57
CA GLY A 47 10.85 -1.68 18.46
C GLY A 47 9.79 -0.89 17.71
N GLU A 48 9.02 -0.10 18.45
CA GLU A 48 7.85 0.65 17.95
C GLU A 48 8.20 2.06 17.49
N VAL A 49 9.43 2.24 17.00
CA VAL A 49 9.91 3.48 16.40
C VAL A 49 10.54 3.21 15.03
N VAL A 50 10.50 4.21 14.16
CA VAL A 50 11.21 4.21 12.89
C VAL A 50 12.71 4.01 13.17
N PRO A 51 13.36 2.97 12.62
CA PRO A 51 14.72 2.62 13.02
C PRO A 51 15.76 3.57 12.46
N GLU A 52 16.77 3.88 13.28
CA GLU A 52 18.00 4.54 12.85
C GLU A 52 19.00 3.50 12.30
N GLY A 53 19.93 3.96 11.46
CA GLY A 53 21.03 3.14 10.95
C GLY A 53 20.94 2.88 9.46
N GLY A 54 22.10 2.58 8.89
CA GLY A 54 22.31 2.34 7.47
C GLY A 54 22.03 3.57 6.59
N ALA A 55 22.31 3.41 5.30
CA ALA A 55 22.02 4.40 4.28
C ALA A 55 21.25 3.76 3.12
N TYR A 56 20.53 4.59 2.37
CA TYR A 56 19.92 4.15 1.12
C TYR A 56 21.02 3.87 0.10
N GLY A 57 20.88 2.75 -0.61
CA GLY A 57 21.80 2.32 -1.64
C GLY A 57 21.23 2.48 -3.04
N PRO A 58 21.90 1.93 -4.05
CA PRO A 58 21.45 2.01 -5.44
C PRO A 58 20.05 1.45 -5.68
N ARG A 59 19.64 0.41 -4.94
CA ARG A 59 18.30 -0.18 -5.06
C ARG A 59 17.21 0.80 -4.60
N GLU A 60 17.42 1.46 -3.46
CA GLU A 60 16.49 2.45 -2.94
C GLU A 60 16.42 3.68 -3.86
N SER A 61 17.55 4.13 -4.41
CA SER A 61 17.58 5.20 -5.41
C SER A 61 16.82 4.84 -6.69
N GLN A 62 16.95 3.59 -7.17
CA GLN A 62 16.20 3.10 -8.33
C GLN A 62 14.70 3.05 -8.04
N LEU A 63 14.30 2.54 -6.87
CA LEU A 63 12.91 2.53 -6.44
C LEU A 63 12.30 3.94 -6.43
N ILE A 64 13.03 4.94 -5.91
CA ILE A 64 12.59 6.34 -5.89
C ILE A 64 12.35 6.85 -7.32
N ALA A 65 13.27 6.57 -8.25
CA ALA A 65 13.13 6.98 -9.65
C ALA A 65 11.90 6.33 -10.31
N ASP A 66 11.71 5.03 -10.10
CA ASP A 66 10.58 4.28 -10.69
C ASP A 66 9.23 4.73 -10.09
N LEU A 67 9.18 4.95 -8.77
CA LEU A 67 8.01 5.54 -8.11
C LEU A 67 7.70 6.95 -8.63
N THR A 68 8.72 7.77 -8.87
CA THR A 68 8.54 9.10 -9.44
C THR A 68 7.86 9.02 -10.79
N ALA A 69 8.33 8.15 -11.70
CA ALA A 69 7.72 7.98 -13.01
C ALA A 69 6.25 7.52 -12.91
N ARG A 70 5.96 6.55 -12.03
CA ARG A 70 4.60 6.02 -11.84
C ARG A 70 3.64 7.01 -11.21
N ILE A 71 4.10 7.79 -10.23
CA ILE A 71 3.26 8.82 -9.58
C ILE A 71 2.91 9.92 -10.58
N ARG A 72 3.83 10.32 -11.46
CA ARG A 72 3.53 11.29 -12.54
C ARG A 72 2.52 10.73 -13.55
N ALA A 73 2.62 9.44 -13.88
CA ALA A 73 1.62 8.78 -14.72
C ALA A 73 0.24 8.71 -14.02
N TYR A 74 0.22 8.36 -12.73
CA TYR A 74 -0.99 8.34 -11.92
C TYR A 74 -1.68 9.71 -11.85
N GLU A 75 -0.92 10.79 -11.61
CA GLU A 75 -1.44 12.16 -11.63
C GLU A 75 -2.05 12.52 -12.98
N ALA A 76 -1.36 12.25 -14.08
CA ALA A 76 -1.87 12.55 -15.42
C ALA A 76 -3.19 11.81 -15.73
N LEU A 77 -3.31 10.56 -15.28
CA LEU A 77 -4.56 9.79 -15.41
C LEU A 77 -5.68 10.37 -14.54
N MET A 78 -5.37 10.80 -13.31
CA MET A 78 -6.33 11.43 -12.41
C MET A 78 -6.82 12.78 -12.96
N GLU A 79 -5.93 13.61 -13.50
CA GLU A 79 -6.26 14.89 -14.15
C GLU A 79 -7.14 14.68 -15.39
N ALA A 80 -6.89 13.61 -16.15
CA ALA A 80 -7.71 13.23 -17.29
C ALA A 80 -9.05 12.55 -16.90
N MET A 81 -9.33 12.38 -15.60
CA MET A 81 -10.49 11.65 -15.08
C MET A 81 -10.58 10.20 -15.56
N GLU A 82 -9.44 9.57 -15.85
CA GLU A 82 -9.31 8.16 -16.23
C GLU A 82 -9.25 7.29 -14.97
N VAL A 83 -10.37 7.19 -14.24
CA VAL A 83 -10.45 6.60 -12.89
C VAL A 83 -9.98 5.15 -12.87
N ARG A 84 -10.41 4.34 -13.83
CA ARG A 84 -10.04 2.91 -13.89
C ARG A 84 -8.53 2.74 -14.11
N LYS A 85 -7.95 3.51 -15.02
CA LYS A 85 -6.51 3.48 -15.30
C LYS A 85 -5.71 4.01 -14.12
N SER A 86 -6.21 5.05 -13.46
CA SER A 86 -5.61 5.61 -12.24
C SER A 86 -5.56 4.57 -11.12
N ALA A 87 -6.64 3.81 -10.90
CA ALA A 87 -6.66 2.71 -9.93
C ALA A 87 -5.63 1.61 -10.26
N ALA A 88 -5.48 1.29 -11.54
CA ALA A 88 -4.48 0.30 -11.99
C ALA A 88 -3.04 0.79 -11.77
N GLU A 89 -2.76 2.07 -12.03
CA GLU A 89 -1.43 2.66 -11.79
C GLU A 89 -1.12 2.75 -10.30
N LEU A 90 -2.10 3.13 -9.48
CA LEU A 90 -1.99 3.12 -8.02
C LEU A 90 -1.64 1.72 -7.48
N ARG A 91 -2.29 0.68 -8.01
CA ARG A 91 -1.95 -0.71 -7.70
C ARG A 91 -0.52 -1.05 -8.12
N ALA A 92 -0.07 -0.61 -9.30
CA ALA A 92 1.29 -0.86 -9.78
C ALA A 92 2.35 -0.21 -8.86
N ILE A 93 2.05 0.97 -8.30
CA ILE A 93 2.87 1.64 -7.29
C ILE A 93 3.02 0.79 -6.01
N TRP A 94 1.94 0.16 -5.53
CA TRP A 94 2.00 -0.73 -4.37
C TRP A 94 2.78 -2.03 -4.65
N VAL A 95 2.63 -2.59 -5.86
CA VAL A 95 3.36 -3.78 -6.29
C VAL A 95 4.86 -3.51 -6.32
N LEU A 96 5.28 -2.37 -6.86
CA LEU A 96 6.69 -2.00 -6.95
C LEU A 96 7.38 -1.95 -5.57
N GLY A 97 6.71 -1.45 -4.53
CA GLY A 97 7.29 -1.49 -3.17
C GLY A 97 7.28 -2.88 -2.54
N ASN A 98 6.33 -3.75 -2.90
CA ASN A 98 6.37 -5.15 -2.50
C ASN A 98 7.53 -5.91 -3.17
N GLU A 99 7.79 -5.66 -4.46
CA GLU A 99 8.95 -6.19 -5.20
C GLU A 99 10.26 -5.73 -4.55
N TYR A 100 10.37 -4.43 -4.24
CA TYR A 100 11.49 -3.90 -3.48
C TYR A 100 11.69 -4.66 -2.16
N LEU A 101 10.65 -4.83 -1.34
CA LEU A 101 10.78 -5.54 -0.06
C LEU A 101 11.21 -6.99 -0.24
N GLN A 102 10.73 -7.65 -1.30
CA GLN A 102 11.11 -9.02 -1.61
C GLN A 102 12.60 -9.13 -1.97
N GLU A 103 13.13 -8.19 -2.76
CA GLU A 103 14.54 -8.16 -3.16
C GLU A 103 15.47 -7.67 -2.04
N ALA A 104 15.04 -6.63 -1.31
CA ALA A 104 15.76 -6.06 -0.18
C ALA A 104 15.83 -7.02 1.00
N ALA A 105 14.77 -7.82 1.17
CA ALA A 105 14.64 -8.88 2.16
C ALA A 105 15.16 -8.48 3.55
N PRO A 106 14.62 -7.43 4.19
CA PRO A 106 15.15 -6.89 5.46
C PRO A 106 15.20 -7.94 6.60
N TRP A 107 14.31 -8.92 6.59
CA TRP A 107 14.33 -10.07 7.51
C TRP A 107 15.55 -10.97 7.38
N SER A 108 16.10 -11.08 6.17
CA SER A 108 17.34 -11.79 5.90
C SER A 108 18.54 -10.88 6.17
N THR A 109 18.51 -9.65 5.63
CA THR A 109 19.56 -8.64 5.80
C THR A 109 19.85 -8.38 7.28
N PHE A 110 18.84 -8.34 8.15
CA PHE A 110 19.01 -8.11 9.58
C PHE A 110 19.95 -9.11 10.26
N LYS A 111 20.05 -10.35 9.74
CA LYS A 111 20.92 -11.39 10.32
C LYS A 111 22.41 -11.11 10.09
N THR A 112 22.74 -10.33 9.06
CA THR A 112 24.12 -10.08 8.63
C THR A 112 24.51 -8.60 8.73
N ASP A 113 23.56 -7.70 8.50
CA ASP A 113 23.72 -6.25 8.56
C ASP A 113 22.45 -5.60 9.11
N PRO A 114 22.31 -5.51 10.45
CA PRO A 114 21.18 -4.85 11.10
C PRO A 114 21.02 -3.37 10.71
N ALA A 115 22.13 -2.68 10.41
CA ALA A 115 22.09 -1.27 10.04
C ALA A 115 21.48 -1.09 8.65
N GLN A 116 21.84 -1.92 7.68
CA GLN A 116 21.21 -1.90 6.37
C GLN A 116 19.73 -2.31 6.45
N ALA A 117 19.40 -3.32 7.25
CA ALA A 117 18.00 -3.70 7.46
C ALA A 117 17.17 -2.56 8.09
N ALA A 118 17.76 -1.76 8.98
CA ALA A 118 17.12 -0.56 9.52
C ALA A 118 16.79 0.44 8.41
N ALA A 119 17.73 0.73 7.49
CA ALA A 119 17.47 1.61 6.36
C ALA A 119 16.33 1.10 5.45
N GLN A 120 16.31 -0.20 5.16
CA GLN A 120 15.27 -0.82 4.34
C GLN A 120 13.88 -0.74 5.00
N VAL A 121 13.81 -1.00 6.32
CA VAL A 121 12.55 -0.92 7.08
C VAL A 121 12.08 0.53 7.22
N ARG A 122 13.01 1.48 7.44
CA ARG A 122 12.69 2.91 7.48
C ARG A 122 12.09 3.39 6.15
N LEU A 123 12.67 2.98 5.03
CA LEU A 123 12.10 3.27 3.71
C LEU A 123 10.71 2.64 3.56
N ALA A 124 10.55 1.39 4.00
CA ALA A 124 9.27 0.69 3.91
C ALA A 124 8.16 1.32 4.78
N LEU A 125 8.48 1.86 5.95
CA LEU A 125 7.53 2.63 6.76
C LEU A 125 7.14 3.94 6.05
N ASN A 126 8.10 4.63 5.44
CA ASN A 126 7.82 5.81 4.63
C ASN A 126 7.00 5.49 3.36
N LEU A 127 7.18 4.31 2.76
CA LEU A 127 6.31 3.82 1.67
C LEU A 127 4.86 3.67 2.13
N ILE A 128 4.61 3.21 3.36
CA ILE A 128 3.24 3.12 3.90
C ILE A 128 2.58 4.50 3.96
N ARG A 129 3.31 5.54 4.42
CA ARG A 129 2.83 6.93 4.40
C ARG A 129 2.53 7.40 2.97
N LEU A 130 3.46 7.16 2.04
CA LEU A 130 3.28 7.49 0.62
C LEU A 130 2.02 6.83 0.05
N TYR A 131 1.81 5.55 0.34
CA TYR A 131 0.64 4.81 -0.10
C TYR A 131 -0.64 5.36 0.51
N ALA A 132 -0.63 5.75 1.78
CA ALA A 132 -1.81 6.38 2.39
C ALA A 132 -2.23 7.65 1.65
N VAL A 133 -1.27 8.55 1.37
CA VAL A 133 -1.55 9.79 0.62
C VAL A 133 -2.10 9.49 -0.78
N LEU A 134 -1.42 8.62 -1.54
CA LEU A 134 -1.84 8.30 -2.91
C LEU A 134 -3.18 7.55 -2.97
N SER A 135 -3.51 6.76 -1.94
CA SER A 135 -4.71 5.93 -1.90
C SER A 135 -5.93 6.65 -1.35
N GLN A 136 -5.77 7.84 -0.76
CA GLN A 136 -6.87 8.61 -0.17
C GLN A 136 -8.06 8.80 -1.12
N PRO A 137 -7.89 9.07 -2.44
CA PRO A 137 -9.01 9.23 -3.37
C PRO A 137 -9.81 7.94 -3.63
N PHE A 138 -9.23 6.76 -3.35
CA PHE A 138 -9.82 5.45 -3.67
C PHE A 138 -10.28 4.66 -2.44
N VAL A 139 -9.52 4.74 -1.33
CA VAL A 139 -9.76 4.00 -0.08
C VAL A 139 -9.45 4.90 1.14
N PRO A 140 -10.23 5.97 1.35
CA PRO A 140 -9.94 7.00 2.36
C PRO A 140 -9.82 6.46 3.79
N ASP A 141 -10.66 5.50 4.18
CA ASP A 141 -10.63 4.93 5.54
C ASP A 141 -9.35 4.11 5.79
N ALA A 142 -8.90 3.35 4.78
CA ALA A 142 -7.64 2.61 4.86
C ALA A 142 -6.44 3.57 4.87
N ALA A 143 -6.50 4.65 4.10
CA ALA A 143 -5.51 5.71 4.13
C ALA A 143 -5.39 6.34 5.52
N GLN A 144 -6.52 6.70 6.13
CA GLN A 144 -6.54 7.24 7.50
C GLN A 144 -5.99 6.24 8.51
N THR A 145 -6.35 4.96 8.39
CA THR A 145 -5.83 3.90 9.27
C THR A 145 -4.31 3.77 9.18
N MET A 146 -3.75 3.84 7.96
CA MET A 146 -2.29 3.82 7.77
C MET A 146 -1.61 5.06 8.37
N MET A 147 -2.17 6.26 8.17
CA MET A 147 -1.61 7.49 8.73
C MET A 147 -1.66 7.53 10.26
N ALA A 148 -2.79 7.10 10.84
CA ALA A 148 -2.94 6.94 12.28
C ALA A 148 -1.94 5.91 12.86
N ALA A 149 -1.75 4.78 12.16
CA ALA A 149 -0.77 3.77 12.56
C ALA A 149 0.67 4.31 12.58
N LEU A 150 0.99 5.26 11.70
CA LEU A 150 2.29 5.91 11.64
C LEU A 150 2.41 7.15 12.53
N ALA A 151 1.35 7.49 13.29
CA ALA A 151 1.24 8.75 14.04
C ALA A 151 1.62 9.98 13.19
N CYS A 152 1.21 9.98 11.92
CA CYS A 152 1.59 11.01 10.95
C CYS A 152 0.35 11.80 10.52
N GLU A 153 0.45 13.13 10.58
CA GLU A 153 -0.61 14.04 10.11
C GLU A 153 -0.21 14.78 8.82
N ASP A 154 0.99 14.54 8.31
CA ASP A 154 1.46 15.13 7.07
C ASP A 154 0.88 14.39 5.86
N TRP A 155 -0.18 14.96 5.28
CA TRP A 155 -0.83 14.49 4.05
C TRP A 155 -0.27 15.13 2.76
N SER A 156 0.87 15.84 2.84
CA SER A 156 1.47 16.52 1.69
C SER A 156 1.67 15.56 0.51
N TRP A 157 1.18 15.98 -0.65
CA TRP A 157 1.32 15.23 -1.89
C TRP A 157 2.80 15.07 -2.28
N PRO A 158 3.23 13.90 -2.78
CA PRO A 158 4.64 13.62 -3.11
C PRO A 158 5.08 14.28 -4.43
N SER A 159 5.19 15.61 -4.44
CA SER A 159 5.73 16.38 -5.57
C SER A 159 7.22 16.08 -5.83
N ASP A 160 7.97 15.71 -4.79
CA ASP A 160 9.27 15.04 -4.89
C ASP A 160 9.24 13.76 -4.04
N VAL A 161 9.47 12.62 -4.68
CA VAL A 161 9.36 11.30 -4.05
C VAL A 161 10.49 11.05 -3.05
N GLY A 162 11.69 11.57 -3.29
CA GLY A 162 12.83 11.39 -2.39
C GLY A 162 12.55 11.94 -0.99
N PRO A 163 12.26 13.25 -0.85
CA PRO A 163 11.84 13.87 0.40
C PRO A 163 10.54 13.26 0.97
N ALA A 164 9.57 12.90 0.12
CA ALA A 164 8.34 12.25 0.58
C ALA A 164 8.59 10.89 1.26
N LEU A 165 9.70 10.22 0.91
CA LEU A 165 10.15 8.97 1.54
C LEU A 165 11.10 9.18 2.74
N ALA A 166 11.18 10.41 3.26
CA ALA A 166 11.93 10.78 4.45
C ALA A 166 11.08 11.53 5.50
N ILE A 167 9.76 11.63 5.29
CA ILE A 167 8.83 12.34 6.19
C ILE A 167 8.77 11.72 7.59
N LEU A 168 8.94 10.40 7.71
CA LEU A 168 9.04 9.72 8.99
C LEU A 168 10.52 9.61 9.38
N PRO A 169 11.07 10.51 10.22
CA PRO A 169 12.46 10.45 10.65
C PRO A 169 12.69 9.26 11.60
N PRO A 170 13.96 8.83 11.75
CA PRO A 170 14.34 7.90 12.82
C PRO A 170 13.84 8.37 14.19
N GLY A 171 13.36 7.42 15.01
CA GLY A 171 12.82 7.69 16.34
C GLY A 171 11.33 8.06 16.37
N GLN A 172 10.70 8.37 15.23
CA GLN A 172 9.24 8.58 15.19
C GLN A 172 8.52 7.30 15.62
N ALA A 173 7.57 7.42 16.55
CA ALA A 173 6.75 6.29 17.00
C ALA A 173 5.76 5.85 15.92
N PHE A 174 5.46 4.56 15.90
CA PHE A 174 4.36 4.00 15.13
C PHE A 174 3.71 2.87 15.94
N VAL A 175 2.50 2.48 15.56
CA VAL A 175 1.82 1.29 16.09
C VAL A 175 1.64 0.26 14.98
N THR A 176 1.59 -1.00 15.35
CA THR A 176 1.20 -2.06 14.41
C THR A 176 -0.32 -2.07 14.31
N PRO A 177 -0.92 -1.71 13.16
CA PRO A 177 -2.37 -1.72 13.01
C PRO A 177 -2.90 -3.17 13.04
N GLU A 178 -4.17 -3.30 13.37
CA GLU A 178 -4.91 -4.53 13.08
C GLU A 178 -4.95 -4.80 11.57
N VAL A 179 -5.52 -5.93 11.16
CA VAL A 179 -5.57 -6.32 9.74
C VAL A 179 -6.31 -5.25 8.93
N LEU A 180 -5.58 -4.53 8.07
CA LEU A 180 -6.11 -3.40 7.30
C LEU A 180 -7.24 -3.80 6.36
N PHE A 181 -7.15 -4.99 5.76
CA PHE A 181 -8.18 -5.55 4.90
C PHE A 181 -8.38 -7.01 5.24
N ALA A 182 -9.53 -7.34 5.83
CA ALA A 182 -9.93 -8.72 6.03
C ALA A 182 -10.21 -9.37 4.66
N LYS A 183 -9.70 -10.59 4.46
CA LYS A 183 -10.03 -11.34 3.25
C LYS A 183 -11.51 -11.70 3.26
N ILE A 184 -12.13 -11.57 2.10
CA ILE A 184 -13.48 -12.09 1.83
C ILE A 184 -13.35 -13.61 1.67
N THR A 185 -13.95 -14.35 2.59
CA THR A 185 -14.01 -15.82 2.56
C THR A 185 -15.03 -16.33 1.55
N ASP A 186 -14.91 -17.59 1.15
CA ASP A 186 -15.89 -18.23 0.25
C ASP A 186 -17.28 -18.27 0.90
N ASP A 187 -17.36 -18.59 2.20
CA ASP A 187 -18.61 -18.57 2.96
C ASP A 187 -19.29 -17.19 2.92
N GLN A 188 -18.53 -16.11 3.13
CA GLN A 188 -19.05 -14.74 3.03
C GLN A 188 -19.52 -14.41 1.61
N ARG A 189 -18.74 -14.80 0.60
CA ARG A 189 -19.11 -14.59 -0.80
C ARG A 189 -20.42 -15.30 -1.13
N GLU A 190 -20.55 -16.57 -0.74
CA GLU A 190 -21.73 -17.40 -0.99
C GLU A 190 -22.97 -16.87 -0.25
N ASP A 191 -22.82 -16.47 1.01
CA ASP A 191 -23.88 -15.80 1.77
C ASP A 191 -24.37 -14.53 1.06
N TRP A 192 -23.44 -13.65 0.65
CA TRP A 192 -23.80 -12.41 -0.03
C TRP A 192 -24.44 -12.67 -1.39
N GLN A 193 -23.91 -13.61 -2.17
CA GLN A 193 -24.50 -14.00 -3.45
C GLN A 193 -25.94 -14.47 -3.30
N SER A 194 -26.21 -15.32 -2.30
CA SER A 194 -27.57 -15.77 -1.98
C SER A 194 -28.47 -14.62 -1.54
N ARG A 195 -27.99 -13.80 -0.59
CA ARG A 195 -28.73 -12.68 -0.01
C ARG A 195 -29.12 -11.61 -1.05
N PHE A 196 -28.27 -11.37 -2.04
CA PHE A 196 -28.44 -10.32 -3.05
C PHE A 196 -28.85 -10.84 -4.44
N ALA A 197 -29.14 -12.14 -4.60
CA ALA A 197 -29.61 -12.72 -5.86
C ALA A 197 -30.99 -12.18 -6.32
N GLY A 198 -31.71 -11.51 -5.42
CA GLY A 198 -33.07 -11.04 -5.62
C GLY A 198 -34.09 -12.16 -5.43
N VAL A 199 -35.28 -11.81 -4.94
CA VAL A 199 -36.41 -12.73 -4.87
C VAL A 199 -37.27 -12.46 -6.10
N ARG A 200 -37.43 -13.45 -6.98
CA ARG A 200 -38.47 -13.39 -8.02
C ARG A 200 -39.81 -13.65 -7.35
N THR A 201 -40.48 -12.57 -6.92
CA THR A 201 -41.91 -12.58 -6.56
C THR A 201 -42.77 -12.37 -7.78
#